data_AF-A0A950MY32-F1
#
_entry.id   AF-A0A950MY32-F1
#
_cell.length_a   1.000
_cell.length_b   1.000
_cell.length_c   1.000
_cell.angle_alpha   90.00
_cell.angle_beta   90.00
_cell.angle_gamma   90.00
#
_symmetry.space_group_name_H-M   'P 1'
#
loop_
_entity.id
_entity.type
_entity.pdbx_description
1 polymer ?
#
loop_
_entity_poly.entity_id
_entity_poly.type
_entity_poly.pdbx_seq_one_letter_code
_entity_poly.pdbx_strand_id
1 'polypeptide(L)'
;MALNAPDLFPRLLSARTTAQVEAIMIDLPIISPKQYQWISADERSGPWQPGKLHWVPVGRDRGNGGRIKLAGEPMNPLAERLVNGMESLIELARLRELLKNSTALMPASPREAVLRYFGFPKLDSLERLDDDERKQKRALVDTVRKNLSITLDFDKKSKQFAVSIRDHGMGQAPGNMHKTLLSLGRTDKADKPYLIGVFGQGGSSAFSIAKYSVVVSRRAADIRKPEESGGAGWTIVREIQPKGRRDPYFAYLAATEEGGVPHVEATHADKAGFMHGAHFCHIAYDFGSSDSAISRSMYQSLNHVLFNPVMPYELFALKDTPEPMLGTAHRLARRVRMLGRGVALDKSFAARPVI
;
A
#
# COMPACT_ATOMS: atom_id res chain seq x y z
N MET A 1 -5.89 10.87 -19.01
CA MET A 1 -7.33 11.11 -19.26
C MET A 1 -8.02 11.42 -17.94
N ALA A 2 -8.58 12.61 -17.81
CA ALA A 2 -9.50 12.93 -16.72
C ALA A 2 -10.87 12.31 -17.05
N LEU A 3 -11.47 11.60 -16.10
CA LEU A 3 -12.81 11.06 -16.25
C LEU A 3 -13.78 11.89 -15.40
N ASN A 4 -14.65 12.63 -16.09
CA ASN A 4 -15.65 13.48 -15.44
C ASN A 4 -16.89 12.65 -15.09
N ALA A 5 -16.76 11.83 -14.05
CA ALA A 5 -17.84 11.01 -13.50
C ALA A 5 -17.84 11.23 -11.98
N PRO A 6 -18.64 12.18 -11.46
CA PRO A 6 -18.54 12.62 -10.06
C PRO A 6 -18.76 11.47 -9.05
N ASP A 7 -19.52 10.45 -9.43
CA ASP A 7 -19.79 9.27 -8.59
C ASP A 7 -18.75 8.15 -8.74
N LEU A 8 -17.84 8.23 -9.72
CA LEU A 8 -16.85 7.19 -9.97
C LEU A 8 -15.87 7.07 -8.80
N PHE A 9 -15.40 8.19 -8.27
CA PHE A 9 -14.36 8.18 -7.24
C PHE A 9 -14.85 7.59 -5.91
N PRO A 10 -16.03 7.98 -5.38
CA PRO A 10 -16.62 7.29 -4.23
C PRO A 10 -16.84 5.79 -4.48
N ARG A 11 -17.29 5.39 -5.68
CA ARG A 11 -17.48 3.97 -6.03
C ARG A 11 -16.16 3.20 -5.99
N LEU A 12 -15.06 3.77 -6.50
CA LEU A 12 -13.73 3.16 -6.44
C LEU A 12 -13.25 2.96 -5.00
N LEU A 13 -13.41 3.96 -4.12
CA LEU A 13 -12.98 3.88 -2.71
C LEU A 13 -13.82 2.91 -1.87
N SER A 14 -15.10 2.72 -2.22
CA SER A 14 -16.06 1.89 -1.48
C SER A 14 -16.28 0.49 -2.04
N ALA A 15 -15.70 0.15 -3.19
CA ALA A 15 -15.83 -1.19 -3.77
C ALA A 15 -15.25 -2.26 -2.84
N ARG A 16 -16.04 -3.29 -2.52
CA ARG A 16 -15.67 -4.44 -1.68
C ARG A 16 -16.01 -5.80 -2.29
N THR A 17 -16.75 -5.82 -3.40
CA THR A 17 -17.18 -7.06 -4.07
C THR A 17 -16.83 -7.03 -5.55
N THR A 18 -16.70 -8.21 -6.16
CA THR A 18 -16.43 -8.32 -7.60
C THR A 18 -17.54 -7.69 -8.43
N ALA A 19 -18.80 -7.81 -7.99
CA ALA A 19 -19.94 -7.21 -8.68
C ALA A 19 -19.86 -5.68 -8.72
N GLN A 20 -19.41 -5.03 -7.64
CA GLN A 20 -19.22 -3.58 -7.61
C GLN A 20 -18.09 -3.14 -8.55
N VAL A 21 -16.97 -3.87 -8.60
CA VAL A 21 -15.87 -3.57 -9.52
C VAL A 21 -16.30 -3.77 -10.97
N GLU A 22 -17.02 -4.84 -11.27
CA GLU A 22 -17.55 -5.13 -12.60
C GLU A 22 -18.56 -4.07 -13.06
N ALA A 23 -19.45 -3.62 -12.16
CA ALA A 23 -20.34 -2.50 -12.44
C ALA A 23 -19.58 -1.19 -12.74
N ILE A 24 -18.49 -0.91 -12.01
CA ILE A 24 -17.61 0.23 -12.32
C ILE A 24 -17.00 0.06 -13.72
N MET A 25 -16.48 -1.12 -14.05
CA MET A 25 -15.85 -1.36 -15.35
C MET A 25 -16.80 -1.26 -16.54
N ILE A 26 -18.08 -1.60 -16.37
CA ILE A 26 -19.11 -1.47 -17.42
C ILE A 26 -19.29 -0.01 -17.86
N ASP A 27 -19.21 0.93 -16.92
CA ASP A 27 -19.40 2.36 -17.19
C ASP A 27 -18.15 3.05 -17.76
N LEU A 28 -17.02 2.32 -17.85
CA LEU A 28 -15.74 2.86 -18.27
C LEU A 28 -15.48 2.61 -19.76
N PRO A 29 -14.79 3.53 -20.47
CA PRO A 29 -14.45 3.37 -21.88
C PRO A 29 -13.25 2.41 -22.06
N ILE A 30 -13.37 1.17 -21.59
CA ILE A 30 -12.31 0.15 -21.65
C ILE A 30 -12.32 -0.51 -23.03
N ILE A 31 -11.14 -0.59 -23.66
CA ILE A 31 -10.99 -1.24 -24.95
C ILE A 31 -11.20 -2.75 -24.84
N SER A 32 -11.81 -3.34 -25.86
CA SER A 32 -11.94 -4.79 -25.94
C SER A 32 -10.56 -5.45 -26.12
N PRO A 33 -10.27 -6.58 -25.43
CA PRO A 33 -9.06 -7.36 -25.68
C PRO A 33 -8.90 -7.84 -27.14
N LYS A 34 -9.98 -7.89 -27.92
CA LYS A 34 -9.93 -8.21 -29.35
C LYS A 34 -9.33 -7.08 -30.19
N GLN A 35 -9.41 -5.84 -29.70
CA GLN A 35 -8.94 -4.64 -30.43
C GLN A 35 -7.55 -4.21 -29.96
N TYR A 36 -7.22 -4.42 -28.69
CA TYR A 36 -5.89 -4.13 -28.16
C TYR A 36 -5.50 -5.08 -27.03
N GLN A 37 -4.36 -5.72 -27.18
CA GLN A 37 -3.72 -6.51 -26.15
C GLN A 37 -2.20 -6.47 -26.31
N TRP A 38 -1.48 -6.54 -25.18
CA TRP A 38 -0.05 -6.77 -25.18
C TRP A 38 0.28 -8.18 -25.66
N ILE A 39 1.14 -8.32 -26.68
CA ILE A 39 1.59 -9.61 -27.21
C ILE A 39 2.99 -9.96 -26.69
N SER A 40 3.91 -9.01 -26.68
CA SER A 40 5.27 -9.18 -26.15
C SER A 40 5.72 -7.88 -25.47
N ALA A 41 7.02 -7.72 -25.21
CA ALA A 41 7.56 -6.44 -24.76
C ALA A 41 7.30 -5.33 -25.80
N ASP A 42 7.48 -5.65 -27.09
CA ASP A 42 7.48 -4.67 -28.17
C ASP A 42 6.25 -4.74 -29.08
N GLU A 43 5.45 -5.81 -28.97
CA GLU A 43 4.32 -6.05 -29.89
C GLU A 43 2.96 -5.91 -29.19
N ARG A 44 2.01 -5.30 -29.90
CA ARG A 44 0.59 -5.16 -29.51
C ARG A 44 -0.30 -5.69 -30.63
N SER A 45 -1.49 -6.19 -30.29
CA SER A 45 -2.45 -6.73 -31.28
C SER A 45 -3.17 -5.66 -32.11
N GLY A 46 -3.00 -4.39 -31.77
CA GLY A 46 -3.63 -3.26 -32.44
C GLY A 46 -3.05 -1.93 -31.91
N PRO A 47 -3.37 -0.80 -32.57
CA PRO A 47 -2.88 0.51 -32.18
C PRO A 47 -3.54 0.99 -30.87
N TRP A 48 -2.85 1.85 -30.14
CA TRP A 48 -3.43 2.56 -29.00
C TRP A 48 -4.61 3.44 -29.44
N GLN A 49 -5.70 3.46 -28.68
CA GLN A 49 -6.90 4.26 -29.00
C GLN A 49 -7.06 5.45 -28.03
N PRO A 50 -6.76 6.69 -28.44
CA PRO A 50 -6.93 7.86 -27.60
C PRO A 50 -8.34 7.96 -27.00
N GLY A 51 -8.44 8.38 -25.74
CA GLY A 51 -9.72 8.50 -25.02
C GLY A 51 -10.33 7.18 -24.53
N LYS A 52 -9.63 6.04 -24.72
CA LYS A 52 -10.01 4.73 -24.15
C LYS A 52 -9.02 4.27 -23.09
N LEU A 53 -9.49 3.40 -22.20
CA LEU A 53 -8.65 2.72 -21.22
C LEU A 53 -8.15 1.39 -21.77
N HIS A 54 -6.89 1.07 -21.50
CA HIS A 54 -6.24 -0.14 -22.00
C HIS A 54 -5.69 -0.97 -20.85
N TRP A 55 -5.71 -2.29 -20.99
CA TRP A 55 -5.03 -3.19 -20.07
C TRP A 55 -3.52 -3.21 -20.38
N VAL A 56 -2.73 -2.63 -19.47
CA VAL A 56 -1.27 -2.62 -19.53
C VAL A 56 -0.71 -3.58 -18.48
N PRO A 57 0.22 -4.48 -18.80
CA PRO A 57 0.83 -5.38 -17.82
C PRO A 57 1.46 -4.59 -16.67
N VAL A 58 1.28 -5.06 -15.44
CA VAL A 58 2.01 -4.55 -14.26
C VAL A 58 3.52 -4.66 -14.52
N GLY A 59 4.26 -3.60 -14.23
CA GLY A 59 5.67 -3.48 -14.57
C GLY A 59 5.95 -3.23 -16.06
N ARG A 60 4.92 -3.03 -16.89
CA ARG A 60 5.00 -3.00 -18.36
C ARG A 60 5.68 -4.24 -18.93
N ASP A 61 5.48 -5.36 -18.26
CA ASP A 61 6.10 -6.62 -18.58
C ASP A 61 5.05 -7.73 -18.61
N ARG A 62 4.86 -8.34 -19.79
CA ARG A 62 3.88 -9.42 -19.97
C ARG A 62 4.29 -10.69 -19.24
N GLY A 63 5.58 -10.90 -18.98
CA GLY A 63 6.12 -12.03 -18.21
C GLY A 63 6.05 -11.82 -16.69
N ASN A 64 5.12 -10.99 -16.20
CA ASN A 64 5.03 -10.68 -14.78
C ASN A 64 4.37 -11.77 -13.93
N GLY A 65 3.64 -12.71 -14.53
CA GLY A 65 2.85 -13.72 -13.82
C GLY A 65 3.68 -14.51 -12.80
N GLY A 66 4.82 -15.05 -13.23
CA GLY A 66 5.72 -15.79 -12.34
C GLY A 66 6.27 -14.95 -11.18
N ARG A 67 6.63 -13.68 -11.43
CA ARG A 67 7.14 -12.77 -10.38
C ARG A 67 6.08 -12.38 -9.37
N ILE A 68 4.86 -12.17 -9.81
CA ILE A 68 3.74 -11.78 -8.93
C ILE A 68 3.26 -12.98 -8.10
N LYS A 69 3.23 -14.18 -8.69
CA LYS A 69 2.78 -15.42 -8.02
C LYS A 69 3.81 -16.05 -7.07
N LEU A 70 5.01 -15.48 -6.94
CA LEU A 70 6.09 -16.00 -6.07
C LEU A 70 5.82 -15.86 -4.55
N ALA A 71 4.66 -15.35 -4.11
CA ALA A 71 4.39 -15.21 -2.70
C ALA A 71 3.81 -16.48 -2.06
N GLY A 72 4.32 -16.79 -0.87
CA GLY A 72 3.80 -17.83 0.02
C GLY A 72 2.49 -17.40 0.71
N GLU A 73 2.48 -17.33 2.05
CA GLU A 73 1.25 -17.13 2.82
C GLU A 73 0.48 -15.83 2.50
N PRO A 74 -0.86 -15.84 2.44
CA PRO A 74 -1.68 -14.67 2.07
C PRO A 74 -1.54 -13.44 2.97
N MET A 75 -1.01 -13.60 4.18
CA MET A 75 -0.78 -12.49 5.11
C MET A 75 0.47 -11.68 4.79
N ASN A 76 1.48 -12.28 4.17
CA ASN A 76 2.75 -11.62 3.88
C ASN A 76 2.58 -10.42 2.92
N PRO A 77 1.81 -10.54 1.82
CA PRO A 77 1.62 -9.42 0.91
C PRO A 77 0.89 -8.23 1.54
N LEU A 78 0.00 -8.48 2.49
CA LEU A 78 -0.69 -7.43 3.26
C LEU A 78 0.27 -6.72 4.22
N ALA A 79 1.14 -7.48 4.90
CA ALA A 79 2.19 -6.91 5.75
C ALA A 79 3.17 -6.05 4.93
N GLU A 80 3.55 -6.50 3.74
CA GLU A 80 4.38 -5.73 2.79
C GLU A 80 3.67 -4.44 2.34
N ARG A 81 2.35 -4.47 2.12
CA ARG A 81 1.58 -3.24 1.81
C ARG A 81 1.55 -2.27 2.99
N LEU A 82 1.44 -2.77 4.22
CA LEU A 82 1.55 -1.95 5.43
C LEU A 82 2.96 -1.33 5.55
N VAL A 83 4.02 -2.09 5.32
CA VAL A 83 5.41 -1.59 5.32
C VAL A 83 5.58 -0.46 4.29
N ASN A 84 5.09 -0.64 3.07
CA ASN A 84 5.09 0.42 2.06
C ASN A 84 4.31 1.67 2.50
N GLY A 85 3.22 1.50 3.25
CA GLY A 85 2.48 2.61 3.86
C GLY A 85 3.30 3.36 4.92
N MET A 86 4.03 2.63 5.78
CA MET A 86 4.94 3.24 6.78
C MET A 86 6.06 4.04 6.08
N GLU A 87 6.65 3.47 5.03
CA GLU A 87 7.68 4.12 4.23
C GLU A 87 7.14 5.36 3.51
N SER A 88 5.90 5.32 2.99
CA SER A 88 5.22 6.47 2.37
C SER A 88 5.06 7.64 3.36
N LEU A 89 4.79 7.35 4.64
CA LEU A 89 4.73 8.36 5.70
C LEU A 89 6.11 8.94 6.01
N ILE A 90 7.13 8.09 6.11
CA ILE A 90 8.52 8.51 6.36
C ILE A 90 9.04 9.37 5.20
N GLU A 91 8.81 8.95 3.95
CA GLU A 91 9.17 9.72 2.75
C GLU A 91 8.50 11.08 2.72
N LEU A 92 7.21 11.17 3.06
CA LEU A 92 6.52 12.45 3.14
C LEU A 92 7.21 13.39 4.14
N ALA A 93 7.55 12.88 5.33
CA ALA A 93 8.24 13.68 6.34
C ALA A 93 9.65 14.09 5.88
N ARG A 94 10.40 13.18 5.24
CA ARG A 94 11.72 13.47 4.67
C ARG A 94 11.67 14.56 3.60
N LEU A 95 10.71 14.47 2.67
CA LEU A 95 10.55 15.46 1.62
C LEU A 95 10.17 16.83 2.18
N ARG A 96 9.29 16.87 3.20
CA ARG A 96 8.95 18.11 3.93
C ARG A 96 10.14 18.73 4.64
N GLU A 97 11.02 17.91 5.20
CA GLU A 97 12.27 18.41 5.78
C GLU A 97 13.16 19.03 4.71
N LEU A 98 13.33 18.37 3.56
CA LEU A 98 14.15 18.88 2.47
C LEU A 98 13.61 20.18 1.86
N LEU A 99 12.30 20.40 1.88
CA LEU A 99 11.70 21.69 1.50
C LEU A 99 12.09 22.82 2.45
N LYS A 100 12.30 22.52 3.74
CA LYS A 100 12.72 23.50 4.75
C LYS A 100 14.24 23.67 4.80
N ASN A 101 14.97 22.58 4.61
CA ASN A 101 16.43 22.52 4.60
C ASN A 101 16.89 21.48 3.57
N SER A 102 17.27 21.96 2.38
CA SER A 102 17.71 21.11 1.26
C SER A 102 19.00 20.35 1.55
N THR A 103 19.78 20.78 2.55
CA THR A 103 21.05 20.15 2.95
C THR A 103 20.91 19.22 4.15
N ALA A 104 19.69 19.00 4.65
CA ALA A 104 19.45 18.15 5.81
C ALA A 104 19.98 16.72 5.57
N LEU A 105 20.85 16.26 6.46
CA LEU A 105 21.39 14.90 6.39
C LEU A 105 20.28 13.86 6.44
N MET A 106 20.44 12.82 5.64
CA MET A 106 19.54 11.69 5.58
C MET A 106 19.61 10.88 6.89
N PRO A 107 18.47 10.40 7.45
CA PRO A 107 18.53 9.51 8.61
C PRO A 107 19.23 8.19 8.24
N ALA A 108 20.02 7.64 9.16
CA ALA A 108 20.83 6.45 8.91
C ALA A 108 20.06 5.13 9.06
N SER A 109 18.82 5.16 9.55
CA SER A 109 17.97 3.98 9.70
C SER A 109 16.48 4.33 9.75
N PRO A 110 15.56 3.36 9.55
CA PRO A 110 14.13 3.60 9.69
C PRO A 110 13.75 4.04 11.11
N ARG A 111 14.45 3.54 12.13
CA ARG A 111 14.22 3.91 13.54
C ARG A 111 14.65 5.34 13.81
N GLU A 112 15.76 5.78 13.23
CA GLU A 112 16.19 7.16 13.36
C GLU A 112 15.21 8.11 12.66
N ALA A 113 14.76 7.78 11.45
CA ALA A 113 13.76 8.58 10.75
C ALA A 113 12.45 8.67 11.54
N VAL A 114 12.01 7.56 12.11
CA VAL A 114 10.81 7.54 12.94
C VAL A 114 10.97 8.38 14.22
N LEU A 115 12.12 8.28 14.89
CA LEU A 115 12.42 9.13 16.04
C LEU A 115 12.44 10.62 15.65
N ARG A 116 13.11 10.95 14.55
CA ARG A 116 13.30 12.33 14.08
C ARG A 116 11.99 12.98 13.65
N TYR A 117 11.15 12.27 12.90
CA TYR A 117 9.96 12.85 12.29
C TYR A 117 8.68 12.63 13.08
N PHE A 118 8.61 11.56 13.87
CA PHE A 118 7.40 11.17 14.60
C PHE A 118 7.65 11.03 16.10
N GLY A 119 8.86 11.28 16.59
CA GLY A 119 9.17 11.30 18.02
C GLY A 119 9.07 9.95 18.71
N PHE A 120 9.01 8.83 17.98
CA PHE A 120 8.93 7.51 18.60
C PHE A 120 10.32 6.99 18.95
N PRO A 121 10.61 6.76 20.25
CA PRO A 121 11.89 6.21 20.65
C PRO A 121 11.99 4.73 20.28
N LYS A 122 13.21 4.19 20.37
CA LYS A 122 13.43 2.74 20.34
C LYS A 122 12.65 2.08 21.49
N LEU A 123 12.22 0.84 21.27
CA LEU A 123 11.34 0.13 22.21
C LEU A 123 11.97 -0.10 23.59
N ASP A 124 13.27 -0.36 23.63
CA ASP A 124 14.07 -0.53 24.86
C ASP A 124 14.13 0.76 25.71
N SER A 125 13.89 1.93 25.11
CA SER A 125 13.77 3.20 25.81
C SER A 125 12.37 3.45 26.38
N LEU A 126 11.34 2.72 25.96
CA LEU A 126 9.95 2.94 26.42
C LEU A 126 9.76 2.61 27.91
N GLU A 127 10.56 1.69 28.45
CA GLU A 127 10.48 1.30 29.86
C GLU A 127 11.05 2.36 30.82
N ARG A 128 11.86 3.27 30.29
CA ARG A 128 12.52 4.35 31.04
C ARG A 128 11.69 5.63 31.09
N LEU A 129 10.59 5.69 30.34
CA LEU A 129 9.71 6.85 30.34
C LEU A 129 8.91 6.93 31.64
N ASP A 130 8.89 8.13 32.22
CA ASP A 130 7.99 8.45 33.33
C ASP A 130 6.52 8.46 32.87
N ASP A 131 5.59 8.69 33.80
CA ASP A 131 4.16 8.62 33.51
C ASP A 131 3.67 9.76 32.61
N ASP A 132 4.26 10.95 32.70
CA ASP A 132 3.92 12.11 31.87
C ASP A 132 4.46 11.96 30.45
N GLU A 133 5.72 11.58 30.31
CA GLU A 133 6.35 11.24 29.02
C GLU A 133 5.56 10.15 28.31
N ARG A 134 5.13 9.11 29.05
CA ARG A 134 4.33 8.02 28.50
C ARG A 134 2.96 8.49 28.03
N LYS A 135 2.31 9.40 28.76
CA LYS A 135 1.03 10.00 28.35
C LYS A 135 1.20 10.81 27.07
N GLN A 136 2.27 11.60 26.96
CA GLN A 136 2.61 12.34 25.75
C GLN A 136 2.88 11.41 24.56
N LYS A 137 3.67 10.34 24.75
CA LYS A 137 3.93 9.35 23.70
C LYS A 137 2.66 8.63 23.25
N ARG A 138 1.74 8.30 24.17
CA ARG A 138 0.44 7.72 23.80
C ARG A 138 -0.39 8.67 22.94
N ALA A 139 -0.47 9.94 23.31
CA ALA A 139 -1.16 10.94 22.50
C ALA A 139 -0.56 11.09 21.09
N LEU A 140 0.77 11.00 20.99
CA LEU A 140 1.49 11.00 19.71
C LEU A 140 1.19 9.75 18.89
N VAL A 141 1.21 8.57 19.52
CA VAL A 141 0.82 7.29 18.89
C VAL A 141 -0.62 7.35 18.37
N ASP A 142 -1.55 7.88 19.16
CA ASP A 142 -2.95 8.01 18.78
C ASP A 142 -3.17 8.96 17.60
N THR A 143 -2.35 10.00 17.49
CA THR A 143 -2.35 10.90 16.34
C THR A 143 -1.79 10.20 15.10
N VAL A 144 -0.63 9.56 15.22
CA VAL A 144 0.09 9.01 14.05
C VAL A 144 -0.59 7.76 13.49
N ARG A 145 -1.13 6.88 14.34
CA ARG A 145 -1.71 5.59 13.91
C ARG A 145 -2.87 5.74 12.93
N LYS A 146 -3.57 6.87 12.96
CA LYS A 146 -4.67 7.19 12.03
C LYS A 146 -4.21 7.43 10.59
N ASN A 147 -2.91 7.63 10.37
CA ASN A 147 -2.34 7.86 9.05
C ASN A 147 -2.04 6.56 8.28
N LEU A 148 -2.23 5.40 8.89
CA LEU A 148 -2.11 4.10 8.23
C LEU A 148 -3.16 3.15 8.79
N SER A 149 -3.97 2.57 7.92
CA SER A 149 -4.96 1.58 8.32
C SER A 149 -4.98 0.38 7.39
N ILE A 150 -5.38 -0.75 7.93
CA ILE A 150 -5.80 -1.93 7.20
C ILE A 150 -7.21 -2.33 7.65
N THR A 151 -8.10 -2.55 6.68
CA THR A 151 -9.49 -2.92 6.91
C THR A 151 -9.79 -4.21 6.20
N LEU A 152 -10.23 -5.22 6.95
CA LEU A 152 -10.80 -6.46 6.45
C LEU A 152 -12.33 -6.34 6.52
N ASP A 153 -12.94 -6.43 5.35
CA ASP A 153 -14.38 -6.49 5.13
C ASP A 153 -14.75 -7.89 4.63
N PHE A 154 -15.96 -8.35 4.96
CA PHE A 154 -16.52 -9.58 4.44
C PHE A 154 -17.97 -9.36 4.00
N ASP A 155 -18.21 -9.55 2.70
CA ASP A 155 -19.57 -9.50 2.17
C ASP A 155 -20.23 -10.88 2.32
N LYS A 156 -21.25 -10.95 3.19
CA LYS A 156 -21.95 -12.21 3.50
C LYS A 156 -22.68 -12.80 2.30
N LYS A 157 -23.17 -11.96 1.37
CA LYS A 157 -23.98 -12.40 0.22
C LYS A 157 -23.12 -13.08 -0.84
N SER A 158 -22.01 -12.45 -1.23
CA SER A 158 -21.07 -12.98 -2.20
C SER A 158 -20.00 -13.90 -1.60
N LYS A 159 -19.90 -13.95 -0.26
CA LYS A 159 -18.87 -14.69 0.49
C LYS A 159 -17.45 -14.27 0.09
N GLN A 160 -17.23 -12.98 -0.08
CA GLN A 160 -15.96 -12.41 -0.53
C GLN A 160 -15.32 -11.58 0.58
N PHE A 161 -14.01 -11.75 0.78
CA PHE A 161 -13.21 -10.80 1.53
C PHE A 161 -12.77 -9.64 0.66
N ALA A 162 -12.77 -8.45 1.24
CA ALA A 162 -12.02 -7.33 0.74
C ALA A 162 -11.05 -6.85 1.81
N VAL A 163 -9.80 -6.62 1.41
CA VAL A 163 -8.78 -6.06 2.29
C VAL A 163 -8.34 -4.74 1.72
N SER A 164 -8.55 -3.66 2.47
CA SER A 164 -8.05 -2.35 2.10
C SER A 164 -6.90 -1.90 2.98
N ILE A 165 -5.92 -1.25 2.39
CA ILE A 165 -4.80 -0.60 3.07
C ILE A 165 -4.81 0.86 2.63
N ARG A 166 -4.82 1.77 3.61
CA ARG A 166 -4.87 3.22 3.38
C ARG A 166 -3.73 3.88 4.14
N ASP A 167 -2.84 4.57 3.43
CA ASP A 167 -1.84 5.46 4.03
C ASP A 167 -2.13 6.93 3.69
N HIS A 168 -1.85 7.82 4.62
CA HIS A 168 -1.84 9.27 4.40
C HIS A 168 -0.39 9.77 4.20
N GLY A 169 0.42 9.01 3.46
CA GLY A 169 1.80 9.36 3.16
C GLY A 169 1.96 10.19 1.88
N MET A 170 3.13 10.10 1.26
CA MET A 170 3.52 10.96 0.12
C MET A 170 2.57 10.85 -1.08
N GLY A 171 2.02 9.65 -1.30
CA GLY A 171 1.29 9.30 -2.51
C GLY A 171 2.07 9.52 -3.81
N GLN A 172 1.42 9.27 -4.92
CA GLN A 172 1.99 9.34 -6.27
C GLN A 172 1.05 10.09 -7.20
N ALA A 173 1.63 10.87 -8.12
CA ALA A 173 0.87 11.51 -9.18
C ALA A 173 0.38 10.43 -10.19
N PRO A 174 -0.75 10.65 -10.88
CA PRO A 174 -1.30 9.69 -11.86
C PRO A 174 -0.27 9.23 -12.92
N GLY A 175 0.55 10.17 -13.39
CA GLY A 175 1.62 9.90 -14.36
C GLY A 175 2.77 9.05 -13.81
N ASN A 176 2.93 8.96 -12.48
CA ASN A 176 4.04 8.27 -11.83
C ASN A 176 3.65 6.93 -11.17
N MET A 177 2.36 6.63 -11.03
CA MET A 177 1.88 5.37 -10.44
C MET A 177 2.43 4.12 -11.16
N HIS A 178 2.57 4.15 -12.48
CA HIS A 178 3.09 3.02 -13.25
C HIS A 178 4.59 2.75 -13.06
N LYS A 179 5.36 3.79 -12.71
CA LYS A 179 6.80 3.69 -12.44
C LYS A 179 7.07 3.32 -10.98
N THR A 180 6.06 3.36 -10.13
CA THR A 180 6.16 3.19 -8.68
C THR A 180 5.23 2.07 -8.20
N LEU A 181 3.98 2.39 -7.85
CA LEU A 181 2.99 1.49 -7.25
C LEU A 181 2.63 0.27 -8.11
N LEU A 182 2.76 0.38 -9.43
CA LEU A 182 2.45 -0.68 -10.41
C LEU A 182 3.71 -1.16 -11.16
N SER A 183 4.89 -0.86 -10.63
CA SER A 183 6.16 -1.36 -11.15
C SER A 183 6.55 -2.69 -10.50
N LEU A 184 7.48 -3.42 -11.12
CA LEU A 184 8.06 -4.64 -10.56
C LEU A 184 9.58 -4.47 -10.52
N GLY A 185 10.17 -4.57 -9.33
CA GLY A 185 11.63 -4.55 -9.17
C GLY A 185 12.29 -3.19 -9.47
N ARG A 186 11.54 -2.10 -9.66
CA ARG A 186 12.10 -0.74 -9.68
C ARG A 186 12.10 -0.22 -8.25
N THR A 187 13.28 -0.08 -7.65
CA THR A 187 13.42 0.52 -6.33
C THR A 187 14.68 1.38 -6.26
N ASP A 188 14.50 2.63 -5.84
CA ASP A 188 15.56 3.55 -5.39
C ASP A 188 15.78 3.43 -3.86
N LYS A 189 15.11 2.47 -3.20
CA LYS A 189 15.18 2.29 -1.74
C LYS A 189 16.55 1.83 -1.27
N ALA A 190 17.36 1.25 -2.16
CA ALA A 190 18.75 0.86 -1.85
C ALA A 190 19.60 2.07 -1.40
N ASP A 191 19.32 3.26 -1.94
CA ASP A 191 20.04 4.50 -1.60
C ASP A 191 19.42 5.25 -0.42
N LYS A 192 18.38 4.68 0.22
CA LYS A 192 17.59 5.31 1.28
C LYS A 192 17.61 4.45 2.54
N PRO A 193 18.70 4.44 3.33
CA PRO A 193 18.85 3.67 4.57
C PRO A 193 17.73 3.90 5.59
N TYR A 194 16.97 4.99 5.48
CA TYR A 194 15.82 5.27 6.34
C TYR A 194 14.51 4.55 5.97
N LEU A 195 14.52 3.73 4.92
CA LEU A 195 13.38 2.88 4.51
C LEU A 195 13.63 1.41 4.89
N ILE A 196 12.57 0.62 4.99
CA ILE A 196 12.57 -0.69 5.66
C ILE A 196 12.91 -1.83 4.69
N GLY A 197 12.38 -1.80 3.48
CA GLY A 197 12.43 -2.93 2.54
C GLY A 197 13.21 -2.63 1.26
N VAL A 198 14.20 -3.48 0.95
CA VAL A 198 14.89 -3.52 -0.36
C VAL A 198 14.12 -4.39 -1.37
N PHE A 199 13.23 -5.28 -0.91
CA PHE A 199 12.52 -6.24 -1.75
C PHE A 199 11.25 -5.62 -2.38
N GLY A 200 11.42 -4.81 -3.43
CA GLY A 200 10.36 -4.15 -4.21
C GLY A 200 9.42 -5.08 -5.02
N GLN A 201 9.20 -6.32 -4.57
CA GLN A 201 8.34 -7.31 -5.22
C GLN A 201 7.19 -7.79 -4.32
N GLY A 202 7.34 -7.70 -2.99
CA GLY A 202 6.40 -8.29 -2.03
C GLY A 202 4.97 -7.74 -2.13
N GLY A 203 4.80 -6.42 -2.21
CA GLY A 203 3.45 -5.83 -2.27
C GLY A 203 2.64 -6.20 -3.52
N SER A 204 3.29 -6.42 -4.66
CA SER A 204 2.60 -6.73 -5.93
C SER A 204 2.01 -8.14 -5.93
N SER A 205 2.50 -9.04 -5.10
CA SER A 205 1.94 -10.40 -4.96
C SER A 205 0.52 -10.44 -4.37
N ALA A 206 0.09 -9.36 -3.70
CA ALA A 206 -1.32 -9.22 -3.30
C ALA A 206 -2.26 -9.24 -4.51
N PHE A 207 -1.79 -8.88 -5.72
CA PHE A 207 -2.56 -8.96 -6.95
C PHE A 207 -2.87 -10.40 -7.37
N SER A 208 -2.01 -11.37 -7.06
CA SER A 208 -2.30 -12.79 -7.39
C SER A 208 -3.27 -13.46 -6.44
N ILE A 209 -3.49 -12.91 -5.25
CA ILE A 209 -4.39 -13.47 -4.24
C ILE A 209 -5.79 -12.90 -4.37
N ALA A 210 -5.93 -11.72 -4.99
CA ALA A 210 -7.20 -11.05 -5.21
C ALA A 210 -7.70 -11.26 -6.65
N LYS A 211 -9.02 -11.35 -6.83
CA LYS A 211 -9.60 -11.32 -8.19
C LYS A 211 -9.46 -9.93 -8.84
N TYR A 212 -9.66 -8.88 -8.05
CA TYR A 212 -9.44 -7.50 -8.47
C TYR A 212 -8.65 -6.74 -7.41
N SER A 213 -7.90 -5.72 -7.82
CA SER A 213 -7.37 -4.73 -6.88
C SER A 213 -7.63 -3.32 -7.38
N VAL A 214 -8.32 -2.51 -6.58
CA VAL A 214 -8.47 -1.08 -6.83
C VAL A 214 -7.29 -0.37 -6.20
N VAL A 215 -6.58 0.44 -6.98
CA VAL A 215 -5.44 1.24 -6.51
C VAL A 215 -5.75 2.69 -6.78
N VAL A 216 -5.70 3.52 -5.74
CA VAL A 216 -5.88 4.96 -5.81
C VAL A 216 -4.68 5.65 -5.17
N SER A 217 -4.17 6.72 -5.76
CA SER A 217 -3.13 7.54 -5.14
C SER A 217 -3.24 9.00 -5.51
N ARG A 218 -2.85 9.87 -4.59
CA ARG A 218 -2.79 11.31 -4.79
C ARG A 218 -1.53 11.85 -4.13
N ARG A 219 -0.74 12.59 -4.91
CA ARG A 219 0.49 13.22 -4.44
C ARG A 219 0.16 14.30 -3.41
N ALA A 220 0.86 14.30 -2.28
CA ALA A 220 0.73 15.36 -1.28
C ALA A 220 1.10 16.73 -1.88
N ALA A 221 0.21 17.71 -1.69
CA ALA A 221 0.21 18.96 -2.43
C ALA A 221 1.48 19.80 -2.22
N ASP A 222 2.06 19.72 -1.02
CA ASP A 222 3.26 20.45 -0.61
C ASP A 222 4.55 19.90 -1.22
N ILE A 223 4.59 18.62 -1.60
CA ILE A 223 5.75 17.96 -2.24
C ILE A 223 5.48 17.61 -3.71
N ARG A 224 4.39 18.12 -4.27
CA ARG A 224 3.97 17.91 -5.66
C ARG A 224 4.79 18.82 -6.58
N LYS A 225 5.32 18.26 -7.66
CA LYS A 225 6.05 19.05 -8.66
C LYS A 225 5.06 19.85 -9.53
N PRO A 226 5.46 20.99 -10.11
CA PRO A 226 4.57 21.83 -10.92
C PRO A 226 3.89 21.11 -12.09
N GLU A 227 4.58 20.14 -12.70
CA GLU A 227 4.10 19.35 -13.83
C GLU A 227 3.16 18.19 -13.44
N GLU A 228 3.07 17.87 -12.15
CA GLU A 228 2.25 16.75 -11.67
C GLU A 228 0.79 17.19 -11.48
N SER A 229 -0.14 16.35 -11.97
CA SER A 229 -1.58 16.56 -11.72
C SER A 229 -1.89 16.57 -10.22
N GLY A 230 -2.72 17.52 -9.80
CA GLY A 230 -3.24 17.59 -8.43
C GLY A 230 -4.42 16.66 -8.14
N GLY A 231 -4.92 15.99 -9.16
CA GLY A 231 -5.98 14.99 -9.06
C GLY A 231 -5.52 13.68 -8.44
N ALA A 232 -6.49 12.81 -8.15
CA ALA A 232 -6.23 11.45 -7.67
C ALA A 232 -6.20 10.47 -8.84
N GLY A 233 -5.06 9.81 -9.02
CA GLY A 233 -4.87 8.73 -9.99
C GLY A 233 -5.49 7.45 -9.46
N TRP A 234 -6.05 6.65 -10.35
CA TRP A 234 -6.64 5.37 -9.97
C TRP A 234 -6.48 4.32 -11.07
N THR A 235 -6.52 3.05 -10.69
CA THR A 235 -6.57 1.92 -11.63
C THR A 235 -7.26 0.72 -10.98
N ILE A 236 -7.76 -0.18 -11.83
CA ILE A 236 -8.14 -1.54 -11.44
C ILE A 236 -7.06 -2.48 -11.98
N VAL A 237 -6.62 -3.42 -11.15
CA VAL A 237 -5.68 -4.49 -11.50
C VAL A 237 -6.43 -5.81 -11.52
N ARG A 238 -6.15 -6.67 -12.51
CA ARG A 238 -6.68 -8.03 -12.60
C ARG A 238 -5.73 -8.99 -13.30
N GLU A 239 -5.97 -10.28 -13.11
CA GLU A 239 -5.37 -11.32 -13.94
C GLU A 239 -6.04 -11.34 -15.33
N ILE A 240 -5.23 -11.49 -16.38
CA ILE A 240 -5.68 -11.69 -17.76
C ILE A 240 -5.16 -13.04 -18.23
N GLN A 241 -6.07 -13.89 -18.68
CA GLN A 241 -5.75 -15.12 -19.41
C GLN A 241 -5.72 -14.83 -20.93
N PRO A 242 -4.54 -14.77 -21.56
CA PRO A 242 -4.44 -14.62 -23.00
C PRO A 242 -4.94 -15.84 -23.77
N LYS A 243 -5.63 -15.61 -24.90
CA LYS A 243 -6.05 -16.71 -25.80
C LYS A 243 -4.82 -17.41 -26.37
N GLY A 244 -4.78 -18.74 -26.32
CA GLY A 244 -3.70 -19.54 -26.91
C GLY A 244 -2.40 -19.60 -26.11
N ARG A 245 -2.39 -19.13 -24.86
CA ARG A 245 -1.24 -19.26 -23.95
C ARG A 245 -1.66 -19.86 -22.62
N ARG A 246 -0.73 -20.60 -22.00
CA ARG A 246 -0.95 -21.25 -20.70
C ARG A 246 -0.81 -20.27 -19.55
N ASP A 247 0.17 -19.36 -19.62
CA ASP A 247 0.49 -18.49 -18.49
C ASP A 247 -0.34 -17.19 -18.49
N PRO A 248 -1.03 -16.86 -17.39
CA PRO A 248 -1.67 -15.57 -17.20
C PRO A 248 -0.66 -14.48 -16.86
N TYR A 249 -1.10 -13.23 -16.99
CA TYR A 249 -0.35 -12.05 -16.54
C TYR A 249 -1.28 -11.08 -15.83
N PHE A 250 -0.73 -10.23 -14.97
CA PHE A 250 -1.49 -9.20 -14.26
C PHE A 250 -1.42 -7.88 -15.02
N ALA A 251 -2.56 -7.21 -15.16
CA ALA A 251 -2.67 -5.96 -15.90
C ALA A 251 -3.49 -4.94 -15.13
N TYR A 252 -3.22 -3.67 -15.40
CA TYR A 252 -3.90 -2.52 -14.84
C TYR A 252 -4.50 -1.64 -15.95
N LEU A 253 -5.52 -0.85 -15.62
CA LEU A 253 -6.12 0.11 -16.54
C LEU A 253 -5.22 1.35 -16.69
N ALA A 254 -4.73 1.58 -17.90
CA ALA A 254 -3.95 2.74 -18.27
C ALA A 254 -4.77 3.67 -19.18
N ALA A 255 -4.51 4.97 -19.04
CA ALA A 255 -5.07 6.04 -19.85
C ALA A 255 -4.06 6.64 -20.85
N THR A 256 -2.78 6.27 -20.77
CA THR A 256 -1.75 6.64 -21.77
C THR A 256 -0.90 5.42 -22.15
N GLU A 257 -0.28 5.47 -23.32
CA GLU A 257 0.54 4.39 -23.86
C GLU A 257 1.80 4.14 -23.01
N GLU A 258 2.34 5.18 -22.38
CA GLU A 258 3.46 5.09 -21.45
C GLU A 258 3.08 4.36 -20.15
N GLY A 259 1.78 4.17 -19.91
CA GLY A 259 1.23 3.48 -18.75
C GLY A 259 0.64 4.41 -17.70
N GLY A 260 0.52 5.72 -17.96
CA GLY A 260 -0.12 6.66 -17.04
C GLY A 260 -1.56 6.24 -16.74
N VAL A 261 -1.97 6.31 -15.47
CA VAL A 261 -3.30 5.86 -15.05
C VAL A 261 -4.36 6.96 -15.28
N PRO A 262 -5.66 6.61 -15.40
CA PRO A 262 -6.71 7.63 -15.34
C PRO A 262 -6.72 8.35 -13.99
N HIS A 263 -7.31 9.54 -13.97
CA HIS A 263 -7.47 10.30 -12.73
C HIS A 263 -8.82 11.02 -12.69
N VAL A 264 -9.20 11.41 -11.48
CA VAL A 264 -10.24 12.41 -11.23
C VAL A 264 -9.60 13.73 -10.86
N GLU A 265 -10.29 14.82 -11.16
CA GLU A 265 -9.87 16.17 -10.78
C GLU A 265 -9.69 16.34 -9.27
N ALA A 266 -8.86 17.32 -8.89
CA ALA A 266 -8.57 17.62 -7.48
C ALA A 266 -9.83 17.89 -6.66
N THR A 267 -10.81 18.61 -7.23
CA THR A 267 -12.09 18.94 -6.60
C THR A 267 -12.91 17.71 -6.21
N HIS A 268 -12.90 16.67 -7.05
CA HIS A 268 -13.58 15.40 -6.74
C HIS A 268 -12.86 14.63 -5.64
N ALA A 269 -11.52 14.65 -5.64
CA ALA A 269 -10.74 14.03 -4.59
C ALA A 269 -10.92 14.73 -3.23
N ASP A 270 -10.98 16.07 -3.23
CA ASP A 270 -11.23 16.89 -2.03
C ASP A 270 -12.63 16.63 -1.46
N LYS A 271 -13.66 16.60 -2.33
CA LYS A 271 -15.05 16.29 -1.91
C LYS A 271 -15.17 14.90 -1.29
N ALA A 272 -14.36 13.94 -1.73
CA ALA A 272 -14.31 12.59 -1.17
C ALA A 272 -13.38 12.45 0.06
N GLY A 273 -12.74 13.55 0.51
CA GLY A 273 -11.82 13.53 1.64
C GLY A 273 -10.48 12.82 1.36
N PHE A 274 -10.15 12.56 0.08
CA PHE A 274 -8.91 11.89 -0.29
C PHE A 274 -7.79 12.91 -0.50
N MET A 275 -7.18 13.36 0.60
CA MET A 275 -6.21 14.46 0.57
C MET A 275 -4.87 14.10 -0.10
N HIS A 276 -4.25 12.99 0.29
CA HIS A 276 -3.00 12.46 -0.29
C HIS A 276 -2.71 11.03 0.19
N GLY A 277 -1.67 10.40 -0.34
CA GLY A 277 -1.26 9.02 0.01
C GLY A 277 -1.76 7.99 -0.99
N ALA A 278 -1.82 6.72 -0.59
CA ALA A 278 -2.36 5.65 -1.42
C ALA A 278 -3.46 4.86 -0.72
N HIS A 279 -4.30 4.23 -1.51
CA HIS A 279 -5.32 3.27 -1.10
C HIS A 279 -5.27 2.07 -2.03
N PHE A 280 -5.10 0.90 -1.44
CA PHE A 280 -5.20 -0.38 -2.12
C PHE A 280 -6.41 -1.09 -1.55
N CYS A 281 -7.32 -1.58 -2.40
CA CYS A 281 -8.39 -2.48 -1.99
C CYS A 281 -8.33 -3.75 -2.83
N HIS A 282 -7.96 -4.85 -2.18
CA HIS A 282 -7.87 -6.17 -2.77
C HIS A 282 -9.19 -6.91 -2.55
N ILE A 283 -9.87 -7.30 -3.63
CA ILE A 283 -11.27 -7.74 -3.62
C ILE A 283 -11.36 -9.21 -4.04
N ALA A 284 -12.21 -9.96 -3.34
CA ALA A 284 -12.22 -11.41 -3.34
C ALA A 284 -10.80 -11.94 -3.04
N TYR A 285 -10.25 -11.48 -1.93
CA TYR A 285 -8.93 -11.89 -1.45
C TYR A 285 -8.99 -13.31 -0.89
N ASP A 286 -8.19 -14.22 -1.43
CA ASP A 286 -8.17 -15.62 -1.01
C ASP A 286 -7.19 -15.86 0.15
N PHE A 287 -7.74 -16.00 1.35
CA PHE A 287 -6.98 -16.36 2.54
C PHE A 287 -6.80 -17.89 2.71
N GLY A 288 -7.35 -18.71 1.82
CA GLY A 288 -7.30 -20.18 1.89
C GLY A 288 -8.00 -20.77 3.13
N SER A 289 -8.86 -20.00 3.81
CA SER A 289 -9.49 -20.38 5.09
C SER A 289 -10.87 -19.72 5.27
N SER A 290 -11.60 -20.14 6.32
CA SER A 290 -12.95 -19.62 6.61
C SER A 290 -12.94 -18.24 7.28
N ASP A 291 -14.06 -17.51 7.15
CA ASP A 291 -14.29 -16.16 7.70
C ASP A 291 -14.04 -16.01 9.19
N SER A 292 -14.58 -16.93 9.99
CA SER A 292 -14.39 -16.92 11.44
C SER A 292 -12.95 -17.21 11.85
N ALA A 293 -12.17 -17.91 11.02
CA ALA A 293 -10.77 -18.20 11.30
C ALA A 293 -9.90 -16.98 11.00
N ILE A 294 -10.12 -16.31 9.86
CA ILE A 294 -9.35 -15.16 9.41
C ILE A 294 -9.55 -13.95 10.32
N SER A 295 -10.80 -13.62 10.64
CA SER A 295 -11.09 -12.50 11.55
C SER A 295 -10.43 -12.65 12.92
N ARG A 296 -10.41 -13.88 13.44
CA ARG A 296 -9.77 -14.21 14.72
C ARG A 296 -8.26 -14.35 14.65
N SER A 297 -7.67 -14.48 13.46
CA SER A 297 -6.23 -14.73 13.28
C SER A 297 -5.48 -13.56 12.64
N MET A 298 -6.15 -12.62 11.98
CA MET A 298 -5.51 -11.50 11.26
C MET A 298 -4.72 -10.61 12.21
N TYR A 299 -5.27 -10.31 13.39
CA TYR A 299 -4.55 -9.57 14.43
C TYR A 299 -3.26 -10.28 14.83
N GLN A 300 -3.32 -11.58 15.12
CA GLN A 300 -2.17 -12.39 15.56
C GLN A 300 -1.15 -12.55 14.43
N SER A 301 -1.62 -12.79 13.21
CA SER A 301 -0.78 -12.97 12.02
C SER A 301 -0.02 -11.70 11.69
N LEU A 302 -0.70 -10.54 11.64
CA LEU A 302 -0.04 -9.25 11.43
C LEU A 302 0.91 -8.91 12.58
N ASN A 303 0.56 -9.22 13.83
CA ASN A 303 1.47 -9.04 14.96
C ASN A 303 2.68 -9.98 14.96
N HIS A 304 2.56 -11.15 14.35
CA HIS A 304 3.65 -12.10 14.19
C HIS A 304 4.60 -11.64 13.08
N VAL A 305 4.05 -11.30 11.90
CA VAL A 305 4.83 -10.84 10.75
C VAL A 305 5.46 -9.46 11.03
N LEU A 306 4.67 -8.52 11.54
CA LEU A 306 5.10 -7.19 11.97
C LEU A 306 5.31 -7.17 13.49
N PHE A 307 6.24 -8.01 13.97
CA PHE A 307 6.57 -8.12 15.40
C PHE A 307 6.94 -6.79 16.06
N ASN A 308 7.69 -5.96 15.34
CA ASN A 308 8.16 -4.67 15.80
C ASN A 308 8.07 -3.66 14.64
N PRO A 309 6.87 -3.20 14.25
CA PRO A 309 6.72 -2.23 13.18
C PRO A 309 7.37 -0.90 13.62
N VAL A 310 7.86 -0.12 12.65
CA VAL A 310 8.47 1.17 12.96
C VAL A 310 7.42 2.25 13.23
N MET A 311 6.19 2.07 12.74
CA MET A 311 5.08 3.00 12.92
C MET A 311 3.82 2.27 13.40
N PRO A 312 3.02 2.88 14.28
CA PRO A 312 1.73 2.33 14.66
C PRO A 312 0.71 2.49 13.52
N TYR A 313 -0.30 1.63 13.50
CA TYR A 313 -1.39 1.69 12.52
C TYR A 313 -2.72 1.17 13.10
N GLU A 314 -3.82 1.38 12.40
CA GLU A 314 -5.14 0.86 12.77
C GLU A 314 -5.47 -0.43 12.02
N LEU A 315 -5.97 -1.44 12.73
CA LEU A 315 -6.57 -2.64 12.15
C LEU A 315 -8.08 -2.64 12.39
N PHE A 316 -8.85 -2.70 11.32
CA PHE A 316 -10.29 -2.91 11.36
C PHE A 316 -10.57 -4.33 10.83
N ALA A 317 -10.91 -5.27 11.71
CA ALA A 317 -11.14 -6.66 11.33
C ALA A 317 -12.62 -7.02 11.50
N LEU A 318 -13.41 -6.90 10.41
CA LEU A 318 -14.86 -7.13 10.40
C LEU A 318 -15.66 -6.28 11.41
N LYS A 319 -15.14 -5.09 11.75
CA LYS A 319 -15.75 -4.16 12.71
C LYS A 319 -15.32 -2.72 12.45
N ASP A 320 -16.15 -1.77 12.88
CA ASP A 320 -15.90 -0.33 12.71
C ASP A 320 -14.96 0.26 13.77
N THR A 321 -14.73 -0.44 14.87
CA THR A 321 -13.80 0.00 15.92
C THR A 321 -12.40 -0.51 15.64
N PRO A 322 -11.39 0.37 15.50
CA PRO A 322 -10.03 -0.05 15.21
C PRO A 322 -9.37 -0.72 16.42
N GLU A 323 -8.55 -1.73 16.15
CA GLU A 323 -7.54 -2.23 17.07
C GLU A 323 -6.22 -1.50 16.80
N PRO A 324 -5.66 -0.77 17.77
CA PRO A 324 -4.38 -0.10 17.59
C PRO A 324 -3.25 -1.15 17.53
N MET A 325 -2.54 -1.16 16.41
CA MET A 325 -1.41 -2.05 16.17
C MET A 325 -0.11 -1.33 16.52
N LEU A 326 0.39 -1.58 17.72
CA LEU A 326 1.61 -0.97 18.28
C LEU A 326 2.85 -1.89 18.17
N GLY A 327 2.68 -3.08 17.61
CA GLY A 327 3.69 -4.14 17.60
C GLY A 327 3.67 -5.04 18.82
N THR A 328 4.11 -6.28 18.63
CA THR A 328 4.23 -7.29 19.69
C THR A 328 5.25 -6.89 20.74
N ALA A 329 6.40 -6.34 20.33
CA ALA A 329 7.44 -5.94 21.26
C ALA A 329 7.01 -4.78 22.20
N HIS A 330 6.17 -3.85 21.74
CA HIS A 330 5.54 -2.85 22.62
C HIS A 330 4.61 -3.50 23.67
N ARG A 331 3.85 -4.54 23.29
CA ARG A 331 3.03 -5.31 24.25
C ARG A 331 3.88 -6.12 25.22
N LEU A 332 5.01 -6.67 24.76
CA LEU A 332 5.95 -7.41 25.59
C LEU A 332 6.72 -6.50 26.56
N ALA A 333 7.05 -5.27 26.18
CA ALA A 333 7.67 -4.28 27.09
C ALA A 333 6.76 -3.99 28.29
N ARG A 334 5.44 -3.99 28.05
CA ARG A 334 4.45 -3.93 29.15
C ARG A 334 4.54 -5.13 30.10
N ARG A 335 4.95 -6.32 29.61
CA ARG A 335 5.17 -7.53 30.41
C ARG A 335 6.57 -7.65 31.00
N VAL A 336 7.61 -7.05 30.42
CA VAL A 336 8.98 -7.05 30.97
C VAL A 336 9.06 -6.30 32.30
N ARG A 337 8.17 -5.33 32.54
CA ARG A 337 7.96 -4.74 33.88
C ARG A 337 7.60 -5.78 34.96
N MET A 338 7.05 -6.95 34.57
CA MET A 338 6.76 -8.08 35.46
C MET A 338 7.90 -9.13 35.50
N LEU A 339 8.83 -9.14 34.52
CA LEU A 339 9.87 -10.16 34.35
C LEU A 339 11.30 -9.68 34.66
N GLY A 340 11.51 -8.36 34.82
CA GLY A 340 12.80 -7.76 35.18
C GLY A 340 13.50 -7.04 34.02
N ARG A 341 14.19 -5.93 34.33
CA ARG A 341 14.76 -4.91 33.39
C ARG A 341 15.90 -5.39 32.46
N GLY A 342 16.21 -6.68 32.41
CA GLY A 342 17.36 -7.24 31.70
C GLY A 342 17.06 -7.86 30.34
N VAL A 343 15.79 -7.93 29.93
CA VAL A 343 15.38 -8.68 28.73
C VAL A 343 15.26 -7.73 27.53
N ALA A 344 16.16 -7.87 26.56
CA ALA A 344 16.04 -7.20 25.27
C ALA A 344 14.86 -7.77 24.48
N LEU A 345 13.97 -6.89 24.00
CA LEU A 345 12.73 -7.26 23.30
C LEU A 345 12.81 -7.10 21.78
N ASP A 346 13.96 -6.72 21.24
CA ASP A 346 14.13 -6.50 19.80
C ASP A 346 14.62 -7.76 19.09
N LYS A 347 14.31 -7.87 17.80
CA LYS A 347 15.12 -8.67 16.87
C LYS A 347 16.39 -7.88 16.57
N SER A 348 17.23 -7.61 17.59
CA SER A 348 18.57 -7.14 17.31
C SER A 348 19.31 -8.31 16.68
N PHE A 349 19.55 -8.23 15.38
CA PHE A 349 20.67 -8.96 14.83
C PHE A 349 21.90 -8.38 15.52
N ALA A 350 22.63 -9.22 16.26
CA ALA A 350 23.95 -8.83 16.72
C ALA A 350 24.73 -8.29 15.51
N ALA A 351 25.46 -7.18 15.69
CA ALA A 351 26.35 -6.68 14.66
C ALA A 351 27.31 -7.82 14.30
N ARG A 352 27.01 -8.52 13.20
CA ARG A 352 27.93 -9.52 12.66
C ARG A 352 28.99 -8.73 11.91
N PRO A 353 30.29 -9.00 12.16
CA PRO A 353 31.33 -8.44 11.32
C PRO A 353 31.00 -8.79 9.87
N VAL A 354 31.09 -7.79 8.99
CA VAL A 354 31.06 -8.01 7.55
C VAL A 354 32.28 -8.87 7.24
N ILE A 355 32.07 -10.12 6.84
CA ILE A 355 33.11 -11.00 6.30
C ILE A 355 33.24 -10.69 4.81
#